data_AF-A0A7W9Y405-F1
#
_entry.id   AF-A0A7W9Y405-F1
#
_cell.length_a   1.000
_cell.length_b   1.000
_cell.length_c   1.000
_cell.angle_alpha   90.00
_cell.angle_beta   90.00
_cell.angle_gamma   90.00
#
_symmetry.space_group_name_H-M   'P 1'
#
loop_
_entity.id
_entity.type
_entity.pdbx_description
1 polymer ?
#
loop_
_entity_poly.entity_id
_entity_poly.type
_entity_poly.pdbx_seq_one_letter_code
_entity_poly.pdbx_strand_id
1 'polypeptide(L)'
;MFDAKKLLDQFLGSQVPGRSGSDKSGSASGWAGQVTDIARNNPLKTAGIAAAILGTKTGRKLAGNAVTIGGIAAVAGLGYLAYKNYKSGQSPQTAPQPQPTSAEPIALPPPDSAFSLQSPQLSNDFALTLVRAMIAAAKADGHIDQAERANIMEKIHAVDLGAEAEAFIAEELANPVDIDDLVAAARTEEQKVELYTATRLTIDPDTRAERGYLDMLAGRLNLPDALIDHIDATVSSAKVASPAV
;
A
#
# COMPACT_ATOMS: atom_id res chain seq x y z
N MET A 1 20.42 12.03 1.09
CA MET A 1 19.03 11.94 1.57
C MET A 1 18.30 11.01 0.63
N PHE A 2 17.66 9.97 1.15
CA PHE A 2 16.94 8.97 0.35
C PHE A 2 15.78 9.62 -0.41
N ASP A 3 15.51 9.17 -1.65
CA ASP A 3 14.43 9.72 -2.50
C ASP A 3 13.36 8.66 -2.78
N ALA A 4 12.41 8.50 -1.86
CA ALA A 4 11.28 7.59 -1.98
C ALA A 4 10.33 8.00 -3.10
N LYS A 5 10.27 9.29 -3.48
CA LYS A 5 9.55 9.69 -4.69
C LYS A 5 10.25 9.14 -5.91
N LYS A 6 11.59 9.23 -5.98
CA LYS A 6 12.37 8.63 -7.06
C LYS A 6 12.27 7.10 -7.09
N LEU A 7 12.18 6.42 -5.94
CA LEU A 7 11.91 4.98 -5.91
C LEU A 7 10.49 4.64 -6.32
N LEU A 8 9.50 5.46 -5.94
CA LEU A 8 8.12 5.32 -6.41
C LEU A 8 8.03 5.58 -7.91
N ASP A 9 8.72 6.61 -8.41
CA ASP A 9 8.84 6.97 -9.82
C ASP A 9 9.67 5.94 -10.60
N GLN A 10 10.65 5.28 -9.99
CA GLN A 10 11.37 4.14 -10.58
C GLN A 10 10.53 2.88 -10.54
N PHE A 11 9.76 2.63 -9.49
CA PHE A 11 8.81 1.53 -9.42
C PHE A 11 7.67 1.70 -10.44
N LEU A 12 7.23 2.94 -10.67
CA LEU A 12 6.21 3.30 -11.66
C LEU A 12 6.79 3.51 -13.07
N GLY A 13 8.07 3.88 -13.20
CA GLY A 13 8.71 4.32 -14.45
C GLY A 13 9.77 3.38 -15.02
N SER A 14 10.27 2.39 -14.28
CA SER A 14 11.25 1.39 -14.75
C SER A 14 10.68 0.36 -15.74
N GLN A 15 9.40 0.49 -16.12
CA GLN A 15 8.80 -0.31 -17.18
C GLN A 15 8.90 0.29 -18.60
N VAL A 16 9.77 1.28 -18.84
CA VAL A 16 10.01 1.79 -20.20
C VAL A 16 11.49 1.71 -20.60
N PRO A 17 11.92 0.59 -21.22
CA PRO A 17 13.10 0.60 -22.06
C PRO A 17 12.75 1.32 -23.37
N GLY A 18 13.17 2.58 -23.46
CA GLY A 18 13.31 3.32 -24.72
C GLY A 18 12.09 4.10 -25.18
N ARG A 19 12.05 5.40 -24.87
CA ARG A 19 11.82 6.45 -25.87
C ARG A 19 12.06 7.84 -25.27
N SER A 20 13.05 8.52 -25.83
CA SER A 20 13.11 9.98 -25.88
C SER A 20 11.95 10.49 -26.74
N GLY A 21 11.19 11.46 -26.24
CA GLY A 21 10.12 12.11 -26.99
C GLY A 21 9.01 12.63 -26.09
N SER A 22 8.90 13.95 -26.01
CA SER A 22 7.73 14.69 -25.54
C SER A 22 6.43 14.16 -26.14
N ASP A 23 5.40 13.93 -25.32
CA ASP A 23 4.05 14.46 -25.54
C ASP A 23 3.12 14.23 -24.34
N LYS A 24 2.30 15.26 -24.07
CA LYS A 24 1.23 15.28 -23.07
C LYS A 24 0.06 14.43 -23.56
N SER A 25 -0.38 13.46 -22.77
CA SER A 25 -1.82 13.19 -22.52
C SER A 25 -1.96 12.04 -21.51
N GLY A 26 -2.77 12.27 -20.48
CA GLY A 26 -3.13 11.23 -19.52
C GLY A 26 -4.14 10.26 -20.10
N SER A 27 -3.98 8.98 -19.78
CA SER A 27 -5.07 8.00 -19.76
C SER A 27 -4.64 6.74 -19.00
N ALA A 28 -5.46 6.31 -18.04
CA ALA A 28 -5.34 5.04 -17.35
C ALA A 28 -5.43 3.81 -18.30
N SER A 29 -5.78 4.01 -19.57
CA SER A 29 -5.77 2.96 -20.60
C SER A 29 -4.37 2.56 -21.07
N GLY A 30 -3.34 3.40 -20.85
CA GLY A 30 -1.96 3.08 -21.26
C GLY A 30 -1.31 2.00 -20.40
N TRP A 31 -1.58 2.02 -19.09
CA TRP A 31 -1.02 1.07 -18.13
C TRP A 31 -1.64 -0.34 -18.29
N ALA A 32 -2.95 -0.44 -18.51
CA ALA A 32 -3.60 -1.74 -18.73
C ALA A 32 -3.05 -2.46 -19.98
N GLY A 33 -2.79 -1.72 -21.07
CA GLY A 33 -2.12 -2.27 -22.26
C GLY A 33 -0.68 -2.72 -21.98
N GLN A 34 0.05 -1.94 -21.17
CA GLN A 34 1.45 -2.21 -20.82
C GLN A 34 1.62 -3.45 -19.94
N VAL A 35 0.70 -3.70 -18.99
CA VAL A 35 0.70 -4.93 -18.17
C VAL A 35 0.42 -6.17 -19.03
N THR A 36 -0.51 -6.07 -20.00
CA THR A 36 -0.79 -7.18 -20.93
C THR A 36 0.37 -7.46 -21.88
N ASP A 37 1.15 -6.45 -22.27
CA ASP A 37 2.32 -6.63 -23.14
C ASP A 37 3.52 -7.21 -22.37
N ILE A 38 3.70 -6.86 -21.10
CA ILE A 38 4.73 -7.47 -20.24
C ILE A 38 4.43 -8.95 -19.97
N ALA A 39 3.17 -9.30 -19.72
CA ALA A 39 2.74 -10.69 -19.50
C ALA A 39 2.94 -11.57 -20.75
N ARG A 40 2.76 -11.01 -21.96
CA ARG A 40 3.06 -11.72 -23.22
C ARG A 40 4.55 -11.87 -23.50
N ASN A 41 5.35 -10.87 -23.12
CA ASN A 41 6.77 -10.81 -23.51
C ASN A 41 7.72 -11.48 -22.52
N ASN A 42 7.34 -11.72 -21.25
CA ASN A 42 8.18 -12.42 -20.26
C ASN A 42 7.37 -13.30 -19.29
N PRO A 43 6.59 -14.29 -19.79
CA PRO A 43 5.67 -15.09 -18.96
C PRO A 43 6.37 -15.86 -17.83
N LEU A 44 7.64 -16.23 -18.00
CA LEU A 44 8.45 -16.94 -16.99
C LEU A 44 8.93 -16.05 -15.82
N LYS A 45 9.20 -14.76 -16.06
CA LYS A 45 9.64 -13.82 -15.00
C LYS A 45 8.45 -13.34 -14.18
N THR A 46 7.29 -13.18 -14.81
CA THR A 46 6.04 -12.81 -14.13
C THR A 46 5.46 -13.97 -13.31
N ALA A 47 5.60 -15.21 -13.78
CA ALA A 47 5.17 -16.42 -13.05
C ALA A 47 6.01 -16.70 -11.79
N GLY A 48 7.31 -16.40 -11.82
CA GLY A 48 8.20 -16.59 -10.65
C GLY A 48 7.85 -15.68 -9.48
N ILE A 49 7.46 -14.43 -9.76
CA ILE A 49 7.07 -13.44 -8.74
C ILE A 49 5.73 -13.82 -8.09
N ALA A 50 4.74 -14.26 -8.89
CA ALA A 50 3.46 -14.74 -8.37
C ALA A 50 3.63 -15.99 -7.49
N ALA A 51 4.46 -16.95 -7.89
CA ALA A 51 4.74 -18.16 -7.12
C ALA A 51 5.52 -17.89 -5.82
N ALA A 52 6.44 -16.93 -5.82
CA ALA A 52 7.26 -16.59 -4.65
C ALA A 52 6.45 -15.92 -3.54
N ILE A 53 5.49 -15.07 -3.89
CA ILE A 53 4.61 -14.45 -2.90
C ILE A 53 3.58 -15.50 -2.41
N LEU A 54 3.05 -16.39 -3.26
CA LEU A 54 2.18 -17.52 -2.86
C LEU A 54 2.85 -18.59 -1.96
N GLY A 55 4.16 -18.56 -1.73
CA GLY A 55 4.88 -19.59 -0.98
C GLY A 55 4.90 -19.43 0.56
N THR A 56 4.70 -18.23 1.11
CA THR A 56 4.75 -17.99 2.57
C THR A 56 3.36 -17.85 3.18
N LYS A 57 3.16 -18.00 4.49
CA LYS A 57 1.82 -17.79 5.11
C LYS A 57 1.36 -16.34 4.93
N THR A 58 2.25 -15.38 5.22
CA THR A 58 2.10 -13.93 5.00
C THR A 58 1.99 -13.59 3.51
N GLY A 59 2.73 -14.32 2.67
CA GLY A 59 2.71 -14.15 1.22
C GLY A 59 1.48 -14.75 0.53
N ARG A 60 0.89 -15.86 0.98
CA ARG A 60 -0.42 -16.34 0.49
C ARG A 60 -1.53 -15.35 0.83
N LYS A 61 -1.44 -14.69 1.98
CA LYS A 61 -2.31 -13.55 2.31
C LYS A 61 -2.07 -12.34 1.41
N LEU A 62 -0.85 -12.12 0.90
CA LEU A 62 -0.52 -11.01 -0.02
C LEU A 62 -0.69 -11.34 -1.51
N ALA A 63 -0.59 -12.61 -1.93
CA ALA A 63 -0.62 -13.06 -3.33
C ALA A 63 -1.90 -13.79 -3.73
N GLY A 64 -2.65 -14.34 -2.77
CA GLY A 64 -4.08 -14.60 -2.99
C GLY A 64 -4.83 -13.30 -3.29
N ASN A 65 -4.25 -12.16 -2.89
CA ASN A 65 -4.76 -10.82 -3.10
C ASN A 65 -4.19 -10.16 -4.36
N ALA A 66 -4.53 -10.70 -5.54
CA ALA A 66 -4.06 -10.21 -6.84
C ALA A 66 -4.59 -8.80 -7.17
N VAL A 67 -4.03 -7.81 -6.49
CA VAL A 67 -4.07 -6.39 -6.82
C VAL A 67 -2.66 -5.86 -6.55
N THR A 68 -1.73 -6.08 -7.49
CA THR A 68 -0.47 -5.32 -7.53
C THR A 68 -0.76 -3.92 -8.05
N ILE A 69 -1.45 -3.12 -7.23
CA ILE A 69 -1.50 -1.66 -7.31
C ILE A 69 -0.42 -1.19 -6.34
N GLY A 70 0.57 -0.43 -6.83
CA GLY A 70 1.73 -0.01 -6.03
C GLY A 70 1.28 0.55 -4.68
N GLY A 71 1.77 -0.04 -3.57
CA GLY A 71 1.11 0.03 -2.26
C GLY A 71 0.65 1.43 -1.83
N ILE A 72 1.41 2.47 -2.14
CA ILE A 72 1.05 3.86 -1.84
C ILE A 72 -0.16 4.35 -2.66
N ALA A 73 -0.27 3.98 -3.93
CA ALA A 73 -1.42 4.32 -4.77
C ALA A 73 -2.72 3.64 -4.29
N ALA A 74 -2.61 2.40 -3.79
CA ALA A 74 -3.74 1.72 -3.15
C ALA A 74 -4.16 2.43 -1.86
N VAL A 75 -3.18 2.82 -1.02
CA VAL A 75 -3.42 3.61 0.20
C VAL A 75 -4.12 4.93 -0.13
N ALA A 76 -3.60 5.66 -1.11
CA ALA A 76 -4.14 6.94 -1.55
C ALA A 76 -5.59 6.81 -2.07
N GLY A 77 -5.86 5.81 -2.92
CA GLY A 77 -7.20 5.57 -3.47
C GLY A 77 -8.22 5.14 -2.43
N LEU A 78 -7.86 4.17 -1.58
CA LEU A 78 -8.77 3.67 -0.53
C LEU A 78 -8.97 4.71 0.58
N GLY A 79 -7.90 5.39 1.00
CA GLY A 79 -7.97 6.47 1.98
C GLY A 79 -8.85 7.61 1.50
N TYR A 80 -8.69 8.03 0.23
CA TYR A 80 -9.55 9.04 -0.38
C TYR A 80 -11.02 8.60 -0.43
N LEU A 81 -11.30 7.37 -0.87
CA LEU A 81 -12.66 6.85 -0.95
C LEU A 81 -13.33 6.82 0.42
N ALA A 82 -12.65 6.27 1.42
CA ALA A 82 -13.13 6.23 2.80
C ALA A 82 -13.41 7.63 3.35
N TYR A 83 -12.45 8.55 3.18
CA TYR A 83 -12.56 9.93 3.65
C TYR A 83 -13.72 10.69 2.97
N LYS A 84 -13.85 10.54 1.64
CA LYS A 84 -14.96 11.15 0.88
C LYS A 84 -16.32 10.64 1.36
N ASN A 85 -16.44 9.34 1.58
CA ASN A 85 -17.68 8.70 2.05
C ASN A 85 -18.02 9.13 3.49
N TYR A 86 -17.01 9.31 4.34
CA TYR A 86 -17.18 9.88 5.67
C TYR A 86 -17.68 11.33 5.61
N LYS A 87 -17.03 12.18 4.81
CA LYS A 87 -17.40 13.60 4.66
C LYS A 87 -18.77 13.81 4.00
N SER A 88 -19.25 12.84 3.22
CA SER A 88 -20.59 12.90 2.62
C SER A 88 -21.72 12.53 3.60
N GLY A 89 -21.39 12.06 4.81
CA GLY A 89 -22.37 11.65 5.84
C GLY A 89 -23.07 10.32 5.54
N GLN A 90 -22.54 9.53 4.61
CA GLN A 90 -23.06 8.19 4.32
C GLN A 90 -22.70 7.23 5.44
N SER A 91 -23.52 6.19 5.67
CA SER A 91 -23.11 5.11 6.58
C SER A 91 -22.03 4.24 5.91
N PRO A 92 -21.04 3.71 6.66
CA PRO A 92 -19.98 2.84 6.11
C PRO A 92 -20.50 1.64 5.30
N GLN A 93 -21.64 1.09 5.70
CA GLN A 93 -22.26 -0.09 5.07
C GLN A 93 -22.98 0.22 3.75
N THR A 94 -23.47 1.44 3.57
CA THR A 94 -24.22 1.86 2.36
C THR A 94 -23.39 2.69 1.40
N ALA A 95 -22.25 3.23 1.86
CA ALA A 95 -21.38 4.03 1.04
C ALA A 95 -20.79 3.19 -0.12
N PRO A 96 -20.45 3.80 -1.27
CA PRO A 96 -19.80 3.10 -2.37
C PRO A 96 -18.49 2.45 -1.90
N GLN A 97 -18.43 1.12 -1.99
CA GLN A 97 -17.25 0.31 -1.65
C GLN A 97 -16.62 -0.28 -2.91
N PRO A 98 -15.31 -0.59 -2.90
CA PRO A 98 -14.67 -1.41 -3.93
C PRO A 98 -15.45 -2.72 -4.11
N GLN A 99 -15.85 -3.03 -5.34
CA GLN A 99 -16.65 -4.23 -5.60
C GLN A 99 -15.75 -5.45 -5.84
N PRO A 100 -16.02 -6.59 -5.18
CA PRO A 100 -15.18 -7.77 -5.28
C PRO A 100 -15.29 -8.54 -6.61
N THR A 101 -16.36 -8.31 -7.37
CA THR A 101 -16.69 -9.03 -8.61
C THR A 101 -16.17 -8.36 -9.87
N SER A 102 -15.72 -7.10 -9.79
CA SER A 102 -15.04 -6.44 -10.89
C SER A 102 -13.54 -6.52 -10.61
N ALA A 103 -12.76 -7.07 -11.54
CA ALA A 103 -11.30 -6.93 -11.55
C ALA A 103 -10.88 -5.47 -11.85
N GLU A 104 -11.67 -4.51 -11.39
CA GLU A 104 -11.45 -3.09 -11.60
C GLU A 104 -10.37 -2.62 -10.62
N PRO A 105 -9.32 -1.96 -11.12
CA PRO A 105 -8.30 -1.38 -10.28
C PRO A 105 -8.93 -0.40 -9.28
N ILE A 106 -8.38 -0.35 -8.06
CA ILE A 106 -8.68 0.71 -7.09
C ILE A 106 -8.50 2.06 -7.80
N ALA A 107 -9.57 2.85 -7.84
CA ALA A 107 -9.56 4.14 -8.50
C ALA A 107 -8.55 5.08 -7.84
N LEU A 108 -7.69 5.69 -8.64
CA LEU A 108 -6.78 6.72 -8.16
C LEU A 108 -7.58 7.96 -7.71
N PRO A 109 -7.12 8.67 -6.67
CA PRO A 109 -7.74 9.91 -6.25
C PRO A 109 -7.65 10.97 -7.34
N PRO A 110 -8.59 11.95 -7.36
CA PRO A 110 -8.52 13.08 -8.27
C PRO A 110 -7.18 13.83 -8.15
N PRO A 111 -6.65 14.38 -9.25
CA PRO A 111 -5.31 15.00 -9.26
C PRO A 111 -5.20 16.24 -8.35
N ASP A 112 -6.32 16.92 -8.08
CA ASP A 112 -6.47 18.07 -7.19
C ASP A 112 -6.76 17.69 -5.72
N SER A 113 -6.91 16.40 -5.44
CA SER A 113 -7.12 15.88 -4.09
C SER A 113 -5.85 15.93 -3.25
N ALA A 114 -6.02 16.12 -1.95
CA ALA A 114 -4.98 15.96 -0.93
C ALA A 114 -4.27 14.59 -1.00
N PHE A 115 -5.02 13.54 -1.36
CA PHE A 115 -4.56 12.16 -1.51
C PHE A 115 -3.88 11.87 -2.86
N SER A 116 -3.82 12.85 -3.77
CA SER A 116 -3.17 12.69 -5.08
C SER A 116 -1.72 12.24 -4.94
N LEU A 117 -1.24 11.34 -5.82
CA LEU A 117 0.17 10.94 -5.84
C LEU A 117 1.10 12.12 -6.17
N GLN A 118 0.56 13.16 -6.80
CA GLN A 118 1.24 14.40 -7.14
C GLN A 118 1.00 15.50 -6.10
N SER A 119 0.24 15.20 -5.03
CA SER A 119 0.00 16.15 -3.94
C SER A 119 1.32 16.57 -3.29
N PRO A 120 1.48 17.85 -2.94
CA PRO A 120 2.62 18.30 -2.13
C PRO A 120 2.62 17.67 -0.72
N GLN A 121 1.47 17.14 -0.27
CA GLN A 121 1.33 16.49 1.04
C GLN A 121 1.90 15.07 1.05
N LEU A 122 1.90 14.38 -0.10
CA LEU A 122 2.69 13.16 -0.29
C LEU A 122 4.15 13.55 -0.53
N SER A 123 4.83 14.02 0.52
CA SER A 123 6.27 14.25 0.47
C SER A 123 7.01 12.92 0.40
N ASN A 124 8.28 12.97 0.02
CA ASN A 124 9.17 11.82 0.06
C ASN A 124 9.24 11.22 1.48
N ASP A 125 9.45 12.06 2.50
CA ASP A 125 9.51 11.64 3.89
C ASP A 125 8.19 11.01 4.37
N PHE A 126 7.05 11.51 3.87
CA PHE A 126 5.75 10.93 4.20
C PHE A 126 5.53 9.58 3.51
N ALA A 127 5.94 9.43 2.25
CA ALA A 127 5.93 8.13 1.56
C ALA A 127 6.78 7.09 2.31
N LEU A 128 7.96 7.47 2.81
CA LEU A 128 8.77 6.63 3.70
C LEU A 128 8.03 6.26 4.99
N THR A 129 7.35 7.23 5.59
CA THR A 129 6.56 7.01 6.80
C THR A 129 5.46 5.98 6.56
N LEU A 130 4.78 6.01 5.41
CA LEU A 130 3.79 4.99 5.05
C LEU A 130 4.43 3.60 4.95
N VAL A 131 5.59 3.48 4.31
CA VAL A 131 6.33 2.19 4.23
C VAL A 131 6.71 1.70 5.62
N ARG A 132 7.23 2.58 6.48
CA ARG A 132 7.56 2.24 7.88
C ARG A 132 6.35 1.77 8.65
N ALA A 133 5.21 2.44 8.48
CA ALA A 133 3.95 2.04 9.12
C ALA A 133 3.47 0.66 8.66
N MET A 134 3.63 0.34 7.37
CA MET A 134 3.35 -1.01 6.86
C MET A 134 4.29 -2.05 7.47
N ILE A 135 5.60 -1.79 7.54
CA ILE A 135 6.57 -2.69 8.18
C ILE A 135 6.25 -2.87 9.67
N ALA A 136 5.90 -1.78 10.37
CA ALA A 136 5.49 -1.80 11.77
C ALA A 136 4.25 -2.67 11.99
N ALA A 137 3.24 -2.49 11.13
CA ALA A 137 2.02 -3.28 11.14
C ALA A 137 2.34 -4.77 10.96
N ALA A 138 3.15 -5.12 9.96
CA ALA A 138 3.56 -6.50 9.71
C ALA A 138 4.29 -7.14 10.90
N LYS A 139 4.91 -6.33 11.77
CA LYS A 139 5.59 -6.77 12.99
C LYS A 139 4.71 -6.80 14.24
N ALA A 140 3.48 -6.29 14.17
CA ALA A 140 2.65 -6.01 15.35
C ALA A 140 2.25 -7.27 16.14
N ASP A 141 2.21 -8.44 15.49
CA ASP A 141 1.97 -9.71 16.17
C ASP A 141 3.21 -10.28 16.90
N GLY A 142 4.39 -9.68 16.67
CA GLY A 142 5.66 -10.06 17.28
C GLY A 142 6.38 -11.26 16.65
N HIS A 143 5.94 -11.76 15.48
CA HIS A 143 6.41 -13.07 14.97
C HIS A 143 7.40 -13.02 13.80
N ILE A 144 7.93 -11.87 13.38
CA ILE A 144 8.93 -11.86 12.30
C ILE A 144 10.29 -12.37 12.81
N ASP A 145 10.49 -13.68 12.65
CA ASP A 145 11.75 -14.37 12.94
C ASP A 145 12.82 -14.12 11.85
N GLN A 146 14.03 -14.62 12.11
CA GLN A 146 15.17 -14.41 11.20
C GLN A 146 14.96 -15.05 9.82
N ALA A 147 14.25 -16.19 9.74
CA ALA A 147 13.97 -16.85 8.48
C ALA A 147 12.94 -16.07 7.67
N GLU A 148 11.91 -15.53 8.32
CA GLU A 148 10.94 -14.66 7.66
C GLU A 148 11.58 -13.36 7.16
N ARG A 149 12.48 -12.75 7.92
CA ARG A 149 13.28 -11.60 7.46
C ARG A 149 14.09 -11.93 6.21
N ALA A 150 14.81 -13.06 6.22
CA ALA A 150 15.62 -13.48 5.07
C ALA A 150 14.75 -13.69 3.82
N ASN A 151 13.59 -14.33 3.98
CA ASN A 151 12.63 -14.54 2.90
C ASN A 151 12.05 -13.23 2.36
N ILE A 152 11.78 -12.24 3.21
CA ILE A 152 11.33 -10.90 2.77
C ILE A 152 12.44 -10.22 1.96
N MET A 153 13.69 -10.25 2.44
CA MET A 153 14.82 -9.63 1.75
C MET A 153 15.12 -10.29 0.40
N GLU A 154 15.07 -11.62 0.31
CA GLU A 154 15.23 -12.34 -0.96
C GLU A 154 14.19 -11.91 -2.00
N LYS A 155 12.95 -11.68 -1.56
CA LYS A 155 11.86 -11.21 -2.43
C LYS A 155 12.05 -9.76 -2.85
N ILE A 156 12.53 -8.90 -1.97
CA ILE A 156 12.86 -7.50 -2.29
C ILE A 156 13.97 -7.46 -3.34
N HIS A 157 15.02 -8.29 -3.19
CA HIS A 157 16.08 -8.44 -4.20
C HIS A 157 15.54 -8.90 -5.57
N ALA A 158 14.52 -9.76 -5.59
CA ALA A 158 13.92 -10.23 -6.84
C ALA A 158 13.14 -9.15 -7.61
N VAL A 159 12.76 -8.05 -6.96
CA VAL A 159 11.98 -6.95 -7.55
C VAL A 159 12.87 -5.80 -8.05
N ASP A 160 14.20 -5.90 -7.85
CA ASP A 160 15.21 -4.89 -8.26
C ASP A 160 14.80 -3.47 -7.85
N LEU A 161 14.60 -3.28 -6.54
CA LEU A 161 14.21 -1.99 -5.96
C LEU A 161 15.39 -1.02 -5.82
N GLY A 162 16.61 -1.45 -6.17
CA GLY A 162 17.85 -0.72 -5.94
C GLY A 162 18.40 -0.89 -4.53
N ALA A 163 19.73 -0.81 -4.41
CA ALA A 163 20.46 -1.11 -3.18
C ALA A 163 20.05 -0.20 -1.99
N GLU A 164 19.70 1.06 -2.27
CA GLU A 164 19.27 2.01 -1.25
C GLU A 164 17.92 1.64 -0.63
N ALA A 165 16.97 1.18 -1.45
CA ALA A 165 15.64 0.75 -0.98
C ALA A 165 15.74 -0.52 -0.14
N GLU A 166 16.57 -1.47 -0.59
CA GLU A 166 16.84 -2.71 0.12
C GLU A 166 17.49 -2.44 1.48
N ALA A 167 18.51 -1.58 1.53
CA ALA A 167 19.17 -1.20 2.77
C ALA A 167 18.20 -0.54 3.76
N PHE A 168 17.34 0.35 3.27
CA PHE A 168 16.30 0.98 4.08
C PHE A 168 15.34 -0.06 4.67
N ILE A 169 14.78 -0.96 3.85
CA ILE A 169 13.83 -1.97 4.35
C ILE A 169 14.51 -2.93 5.33
N ALA A 170 15.75 -3.33 5.07
CA ALA A 170 16.53 -4.17 5.98
C ALA A 170 16.72 -3.51 7.35
N GLU A 171 17.03 -2.21 7.38
CA GLU A 171 17.17 -1.42 8.60
C GLU A 171 15.85 -1.35 9.39
N GLU A 172 14.73 -1.06 8.71
CA GLU A 172 13.39 -0.99 9.33
C GLU A 172 12.91 -2.36 9.85
N LEU A 173 13.28 -3.46 9.18
CA LEU A 173 13.00 -4.82 9.66
C LEU A 173 13.85 -5.18 10.89
N ALA A 174 15.09 -4.69 10.97
CA ALA A 174 16.00 -4.97 12.06
C ALA A 174 15.67 -4.21 13.35
N ASN A 175 15.20 -2.96 13.22
CA ASN A 175 15.01 -2.05 14.35
C ASN A 175 13.56 -2.07 14.89
N PRO A 176 13.31 -1.85 16.19
CA PRO A 176 11.97 -1.62 16.69
C PRO A 176 11.39 -0.35 16.07
N VAL A 177 10.09 -0.35 15.73
CA VAL A 177 9.44 0.83 15.16
C VAL A 177 8.94 1.74 16.26
N ASP A 178 9.29 3.03 16.18
CA ASP A 178 8.74 4.07 17.04
C ASP A 178 7.38 4.55 16.47
N ILE A 179 6.30 4.26 17.20
CA ILE A 179 4.95 4.64 16.80
C ILE A 179 4.71 6.15 16.99
N ASP A 180 5.37 6.78 17.95
CA ASP A 180 5.25 8.24 18.14
C ASP A 180 5.82 8.99 16.94
N ASP A 181 6.92 8.50 16.36
CA ASP A 181 7.48 9.08 15.14
C ASP A 181 6.54 8.96 13.94
N LEU A 182 5.88 7.81 13.76
CA LEU A 182 4.89 7.61 12.70
C LEU A 182 3.70 8.58 12.85
N VAL A 183 3.20 8.72 14.08
CA VAL A 183 2.07 9.60 14.40
C VAL A 183 2.45 11.07 14.19
N ALA A 184 3.65 11.48 14.61
CA ALA A 184 4.15 12.84 14.46
C ALA A 184 4.39 13.24 12.99
N ALA A 185 4.69 12.27 12.12
CA ALA A 185 4.86 12.50 10.70
C ALA A 185 3.53 12.77 9.96
N ALA A 186 2.40 12.28 10.47
CA ALA A 186 1.07 12.52 9.91
C ALA A 186 0.47 13.85 10.43
N ARG A 187 0.72 14.94 9.70
CA ARG A 187 0.41 16.32 10.14
C ARG A 187 -0.99 16.79 9.74
N THR A 188 -1.53 16.27 8.64
CA THR A 188 -2.89 16.60 8.18
C THR A 188 -3.87 15.48 8.48
N GLU A 189 -5.17 15.78 8.45
CA GLU A 189 -6.21 14.75 8.62
C GLU A 189 -6.10 13.68 7.53
N GLU A 190 -5.81 14.08 6.29
CA GLU A 190 -5.62 13.18 5.15
C GLU A 190 -4.39 12.27 5.33
N GLN A 191 -3.27 12.81 5.79
CA GLN A 191 -2.08 12.00 6.11
C GLN A 191 -2.36 10.99 7.22
N LYS A 192 -3.16 11.35 8.23
CA LYS A 192 -3.57 10.41 9.28
C LYS A 192 -4.45 9.30 8.72
N VAL A 193 -5.36 9.63 7.81
CA VAL A 193 -6.17 8.65 7.07
C VAL A 193 -5.27 7.72 6.26
N GLU A 194 -4.32 8.25 5.48
CA GLU A 194 -3.39 7.44 4.68
C GLU A 194 -2.53 6.52 5.54
N LEU A 195 -2.00 7.03 6.66
CA LEU A 195 -1.20 6.25 7.59
C LEU A 195 -2.01 5.08 8.18
N TYR A 196 -3.21 5.35 8.71
CA TYR A 196 -4.08 4.30 9.24
C TYR A 196 -4.50 3.31 8.14
N THR A 197 -4.81 3.80 6.95
CA THR A 197 -5.17 2.97 5.78
C THR A 197 -4.02 2.05 5.38
N ALA A 198 -2.78 2.54 5.34
CA ALA A 198 -1.58 1.75 5.05
C ALA A 198 -1.38 0.63 6.07
N THR A 199 -1.50 0.97 7.36
CA THR A 199 -1.44 -0.01 8.44
C THR A 199 -2.54 -1.06 8.31
N ARG A 200 -3.80 -0.63 8.14
CA ARG A 200 -4.97 -1.51 8.05
C ARG A 200 -4.96 -2.41 6.80
N LEU A 201 -4.37 -1.94 5.70
CA LEU A 201 -4.12 -2.75 4.51
C LEU A 201 -3.11 -3.87 4.79
N THR A 202 -2.11 -3.59 5.61
CA THR A 202 -1.00 -4.52 5.86
C THR A 202 -1.39 -5.65 6.80
N ILE A 203 -2.19 -5.38 7.82
CA ILE A 203 -2.61 -6.39 8.80
C ILE A 203 -4.09 -6.75 8.70
N ASP A 204 -4.40 -8.00 9.01
CA ASP A 204 -5.76 -8.45 9.29
C ASP A 204 -5.92 -8.49 10.81
N PRO A 205 -6.95 -7.84 11.39
CA PRO A 205 -7.15 -7.81 12.84
C PRO A 205 -7.67 -9.14 13.40
N ASP A 206 -6.98 -10.26 13.11
CA ASP A 206 -7.34 -11.62 13.50
C ASP A 206 -6.98 -11.88 14.97
N THR A 207 -5.83 -11.38 15.41
CA THR A 207 -5.34 -11.53 16.78
C THR A 207 -5.71 -10.35 17.69
N ARG A 208 -5.63 -10.56 19.01
CA ARG A 208 -5.81 -9.47 19.99
C ARG A 208 -4.69 -8.43 19.88
N ALA A 209 -3.47 -8.84 19.53
CA ALA A 209 -2.32 -7.95 19.37
C ALA A 209 -2.53 -6.98 18.20
N GLU A 210 -2.94 -7.50 17.03
CA GLU A 210 -3.20 -6.68 15.84
C GLU A 210 -4.36 -5.70 16.06
N ARG A 211 -5.45 -6.15 16.71
CA ARG A 211 -6.56 -5.26 17.08
C ARG A 211 -6.11 -4.15 18.02
N GLY A 212 -5.40 -4.50 19.10
CA GLY A 212 -4.89 -3.51 20.05
C GLY A 212 -3.90 -2.53 19.42
N TYR A 213 -3.13 -2.97 18.43
CA TYR A 213 -2.23 -2.10 17.68
C TYR A 213 -2.99 -1.09 16.81
N LEU A 214 -4.04 -1.51 16.10
CA LEU A 214 -4.90 -0.60 15.34
C LEU A 214 -5.64 0.38 16.25
N ASP A 215 -6.22 -0.09 17.35
CA ASP A 215 -6.92 0.76 18.33
C ASP A 215 -5.98 1.84 18.90
N MET A 216 -4.75 1.45 19.26
CA MET A 216 -3.71 2.37 19.73
C MET A 216 -3.35 3.41 18.67
N LEU A 217 -3.14 2.97 17.41
CA LEU A 217 -2.77 3.87 16.32
C LEU A 217 -3.90 4.86 16.02
N ALA A 218 -5.15 4.38 15.92
CA ALA A 218 -6.35 5.18 15.74
C ALA A 218 -6.47 6.28 16.81
N GLY A 219 -6.33 5.89 18.09
CA GLY A 219 -6.37 6.82 19.22
C GLY A 219 -5.25 7.85 19.16
N ARG A 220 -4.01 7.44 18.84
CA ARG A 220 -2.87 8.37 18.74
C ARG A 220 -2.96 9.33 17.56
N LEU A 221 -3.54 8.91 16.44
CA LEU A 221 -3.82 9.78 15.31
C LEU A 221 -5.00 10.74 15.59
N ASN A 222 -5.78 10.48 16.65
CA ASN A 222 -7.00 11.20 16.99
C ASN A 222 -8.01 11.18 15.82
N LEU A 223 -8.20 9.99 15.22
CA LEU A 223 -9.20 9.77 14.18
C LEU A 223 -10.57 9.56 14.83
N PRO A 224 -11.65 10.18 14.31
CA PRO A 224 -13.00 9.90 14.78
C PRO A 224 -13.40 8.44 14.51
N ASP A 225 -14.10 7.81 15.46
CA ASP A 225 -14.59 6.42 15.33
C ASP A 225 -15.34 6.18 14.01
N ALA A 226 -16.23 7.10 13.63
CA ALA A 226 -16.96 7.01 12.37
C ALA A 226 -16.03 7.00 11.14
N LEU A 227 -14.94 7.78 11.15
CA LEU A 227 -13.96 7.76 10.06
C LEU A 227 -13.17 6.45 10.03
N ILE A 228 -12.83 5.90 11.19
CA ILE A 228 -12.19 4.58 11.31
C ILE A 228 -13.08 3.50 10.69
N ASP A 229 -14.38 3.50 11.03
CA ASP A 229 -15.36 2.57 10.46
C ASP A 229 -15.42 2.65 8.91
N HIS A 230 -15.33 3.86 8.36
CA HIS A 230 -15.26 4.04 6.90
C HIS A 230 -13.99 3.47 6.30
N ILE A 231 -12.83 3.68 6.92
CA ILE A 231 -11.56 3.14 6.44
C ILE A 231 -11.60 1.60 6.50
N ASP A 232 -12.07 1.05 7.63
CA ASP A 232 -12.17 -0.40 7.82
C ASP A 232 -13.13 -1.06 6.83
N ALA A 233 -14.30 -0.48 6.59
CA ALA A 233 -15.24 -0.97 5.59
C ALA A 233 -14.63 -0.95 4.17
N THR A 234 -13.91 0.12 3.84
CA THR A 234 -13.27 0.31 2.53
C THR A 234 -12.14 -0.67 2.30
N VAL A 235 -11.23 -0.79 3.26
CA VAL A 235 -10.10 -1.73 3.19
C VAL A 235 -10.59 -3.18 3.21
N SER A 236 -11.56 -3.52 4.05
CA SER A 236 -12.09 -4.89 4.11
C SER A 236 -12.73 -5.30 2.78
N SER A 237 -13.52 -4.42 2.17
CA SER A 237 -14.14 -4.67 0.87
C SER A 237 -13.10 -4.87 -0.23
N ALA A 238 -12.02 -4.08 -0.22
CA ALA A 238 -10.90 -4.23 -1.14
C ALA A 238 -10.14 -5.56 -0.95
N LYS A 239 -9.99 -6.05 0.28
CA LYS A 239 -9.36 -7.34 0.59
C LYS A 239 -10.22 -8.53 0.16
N VAL A 240 -11.55 -8.44 0.35
CA VAL A 240 -12.51 -9.50 -0.01
C VAL A 240 -12.70 -9.64 -1.54
N ALA A 241 -12.27 -8.66 -2.34
CA ALA A 241 -12.21 -8.72 -3.81
C ALA A 241 -11.29 -9.80 -4.39
N SER A 242 -10.59 -10.52 -3.53
CA SER A 242 -9.66 -11.57 -3.90
C SER A 242 -10.22 -12.92 -3.46
N PRO A 243 -10.70 -13.77 -4.38
CA PRO A 243 -11.22 -15.08 -3.99
C PRO A 243 -10.10 -15.89 -3.34
N ALA A 244 -10.40 -16.50 -2.19
CA ALA A 244 -9.55 -17.51 -1.60
C ALA A 244 -9.38 -18.67 -2.61
N VAL A 245 -8.15 -18.86 -3.08
CA VAL A 245 -7.73 -20.05 -3.83
C VAL A 245 -6.75 -20.83 -2.96
#